data_AF-A0A7W7RU45-F1
#
_entry.id   AF-A0A7W7RU45-F1
#
_cell.length_a   1.000
_cell.length_b   1.000
_cell.length_c   1.000
_cell.angle_alpha   90.00
_cell.angle_beta   90.00
_cell.angle_gamma   90.00
#
_symmetry.space_group_name_H-M   'P 1'
#
loop_
_entity.id
_entity.type
_entity.pdbx_description
1 polymer ?
#
loop_
_entity_poly.entity_id
_entity_poly.type
_entity_poly.pdbx_seq_one_letter_code
_entity_poly.pdbx_strand_id
1 'polypeptide(L)'
;MSIDEFDRLVEKLDLEGKVRLLTGATVWSTHAEPDIGLRSMITSDGPVGVRGEGWDERNPSLTLPSATALAATWDEDLVGLLGGLLAAEARRKGVHVLLAPTLNLHRSPLGGRHFECYSEDPLLTGRIGAACVRGIQAGGVAATAKHYVANDSETERLTLDAHVDEQTLRELYLAPFEAAVEAGVWAVMSAYNGVNGTTMSESPLLADPLKAAWRFDGVVVSDWGGVRSAGPAARAAQDLAMPGPCGPWGETLVAAVRAGEVPEAAIDDKVRRLLRLASRVGALDLAPAVLPEPTGPGDHGPARALLRRAVAASTVLLRNEDALLPLDPSRLRRVAVLGPNAAAVRIQGGGSAGVYPLSVVSPLDGIRDALSGIAEVVHSPGAHLDDRPTPLGTDNARNPLTGEPGVLIRLLDAAGAEVHAEHRLTGRILEPARIDSAAPSPVAGCPPPGPAGRSSPPSRRMGRLPTPRAWTSVTVPGCGSPRRPRTGSGTDSATRPGPTRASPCPKTPPPAARPPSGYGCATPASAPGAKSSRSTCPGRRPAWPAPRAGWPATPWPTRVPARSSTSRWTSRHGPSSTGRPSITPGGPRRAPSRCSPDARPPTCR
;
A
#
# COMPACT_ATOMS: atom_id res chain seq x y z
N MET A 1 -1.52 31.36 -7.37
CA MET A 1 -2.34 32.12 -6.41
C MET A 1 -1.45 32.65 -5.31
N SER A 2 -1.68 33.90 -4.89
CA SER A 2 -0.96 34.47 -3.76
C SER A 2 -1.56 33.96 -2.45
N ILE A 3 -0.80 34.03 -1.36
CA ILE A 3 -1.28 33.68 -0.03
C ILE A 3 -2.50 34.52 0.37
N ASP A 4 -2.52 35.78 -0.06
CA ASP A 4 -3.59 36.76 0.19
C ASP A 4 -4.96 36.33 -0.35
N GLU A 5 -5.01 35.54 -1.43
CA GLU A 5 -6.27 35.02 -1.97
C GLU A 5 -6.88 33.95 -1.06
N PHE A 6 -6.06 33.07 -0.48
CA PHE A 6 -6.55 32.06 0.45
C PHE A 6 -6.98 32.67 1.79
N ASP A 7 -6.27 33.69 2.28
CA ASP A 7 -6.65 34.38 3.51
C ASP A 7 -8.05 34.99 3.40
N ARG A 8 -8.39 35.61 2.27
CA ARG A 8 -9.75 36.12 2.00
C ARG A 8 -10.84 35.05 2.00
N LEU A 9 -10.53 33.82 1.62
CA LEU A 9 -11.50 32.72 1.67
C LEU A 9 -11.65 32.19 3.09
N VAL A 10 -10.54 32.11 3.85
CA VAL A 10 -10.55 31.70 5.26
C VAL A 10 -11.35 32.69 6.11
N GLU A 11 -11.23 34.00 5.85
CA GLU A 11 -11.98 35.06 6.54
C GLU A 11 -13.50 35.00 6.34
N LYS A 12 -13.97 34.31 5.29
CA LYS A 12 -15.42 34.11 5.06
C LYS A 12 -16.03 33.01 5.91
N LEU A 13 -15.20 32.14 6.51
CA LEU A 13 -15.65 31.02 7.31
C LEU A 13 -15.67 31.39 8.78
N ASP A 14 -16.72 31.00 9.47
CA ASP A 14 -16.72 30.96 10.93
C ASP A 14 -15.87 29.78 11.44
N LEU A 15 -15.59 29.76 12.74
CA LEU A 15 -14.75 28.75 13.37
C LEU A 15 -15.31 27.33 13.16
N GLU A 16 -16.61 27.16 13.30
CA GLU A 16 -17.32 25.91 13.04
C GLU A 16 -17.13 25.43 11.60
N GLY A 17 -17.30 26.31 10.61
CA GLY A 17 -17.07 26.03 9.20
C GLY A 17 -15.62 25.63 8.92
N LYS A 18 -14.65 26.38 9.47
CA LYS A 18 -13.22 26.04 9.37
C LYS A 18 -12.94 24.64 9.91
N VAL A 19 -13.38 24.34 11.14
CA VAL A 19 -13.15 23.03 11.80
C VAL A 19 -13.83 21.89 11.04
N ARG A 20 -15.03 22.11 10.52
CA ARG A 20 -15.76 21.13 9.69
C ARG A 20 -14.93 20.69 8.48
N LEU A 21 -14.24 21.61 7.81
CA LEU A 21 -13.39 21.29 6.65
C LEU A 21 -12.15 20.45 6.99
N LEU A 22 -11.75 20.38 8.26
CA LEU A 22 -10.57 19.64 8.71
C LEU A 22 -10.85 18.18 9.07
N THR A 23 -12.10 17.71 8.93
CA THR A 23 -12.47 16.30 9.02
C THR A 23 -13.06 15.83 7.69
N GLY A 24 -12.86 14.57 7.33
CA GLY A 24 -13.53 14.00 6.15
C GLY A 24 -15.05 14.18 6.20
N ALA A 25 -15.70 14.41 5.06
CA ALA A 25 -17.16 14.37 4.96
C ALA A 25 -17.68 12.93 4.93
N THR A 26 -16.91 12.05 4.29
CA THR A 26 -17.17 10.61 4.24
C THR A 26 -15.89 9.86 4.57
N VAL A 27 -15.92 8.53 4.37
CA VAL A 27 -14.72 7.70 4.46
C VAL A 27 -13.66 8.14 3.46
N TRP A 28 -14.03 8.68 2.30
CA TRP A 28 -13.13 8.89 1.16
C TRP A 28 -13.16 10.31 0.60
N SER A 29 -13.98 11.22 1.12
CA SER A 29 -14.13 12.56 0.56
C SER A 29 -14.08 13.66 1.61
N THR A 30 -13.61 14.84 1.21
CA THR A 30 -13.63 16.05 2.04
C THR A 30 -14.99 16.74 1.95
N HIS A 31 -15.27 17.63 2.89
CA HIS A 31 -16.42 18.52 2.77
C HIS A 31 -16.26 19.49 1.59
N ALA A 32 -17.39 19.81 0.95
CA ALA A 32 -17.53 20.97 0.09
C ALA A 32 -17.90 22.21 0.91
N GLU A 33 -17.62 23.39 0.36
CA GLU A 33 -18.02 24.70 0.87
C GLU A 33 -18.33 25.64 -0.33
N PRO A 34 -19.58 25.65 -0.82
CA PRO A 34 -19.98 26.46 -1.98
C PRO A 34 -19.74 27.96 -1.81
N ASP A 35 -19.83 28.49 -0.59
CA ASP A 35 -19.70 29.93 -0.31
C ASP A 35 -18.29 30.48 -0.61
N ILE A 36 -17.30 29.59 -0.64
CA ILE A 36 -15.91 29.90 -1.04
C ILE A 36 -15.50 29.19 -2.34
N GLY A 37 -16.44 28.56 -3.04
CA GLY A 37 -16.20 27.82 -4.28
C GLY A 37 -15.41 26.53 -4.11
N LEU A 38 -15.38 25.95 -2.90
CA LEU A 38 -14.64 24.71 -2.62
C LEU A 38 -15.52 23.49 -2.92
N ARG A 39 -15.11 22.69 -3.89
CA ARG A 39 -15.75 21.40 -4.23
C ARG A 39 -15.16 20.28 -3.36
N SER A 40 -15.95 19.22 -3.15
CA SER A 40 -15.47 18.03 -2.43
C SER A 40 -14.32 17.37 -3.19
N MET A 41 -13.23 17.09 -2.50
CA MET A 41 -12.11 16.32 -3.03
C MET A 41 -12.26 14.86 -2.65
N ILE A 42 -12.16 13.99 -3.64
CA ILE A 42 -12.16 12.53 -3.44
C ILE A 42 -10.72 12.06 -3.24
N THR A 43 -10.51 11.34 -2.15
CA THR A 43 -9.28 10.60 -1.85
C THR A 43 -9.49 9.12 -2.15
N SER A 44 -8.46 8.42 -2.62
CA SER A 44 -8.55 6.98 -2.82
C SER A 44 -7.21 6.33 -2.62
N ASP A 45 -7.21 5.09 -2.13
CA ASP A 45 -5.99 4.31 -2.14
C ASP A 45 -5.45 4.11 -3.54
N GLY A 46 -4.12 4.22 -3.60
CA GLY A 46 -3.31 3.17 -4.17
C GLY A 46 -2.47 2.48 -3.07
N PRO A 47 -1.34 1.83 -3.42
CA PRO A 47 -0.35 2.42 -4.32
C PRO A 47 -0.05 1.65 -5.60
N VAL A 48 -0.72 0.52 -5.84
CA VAL A 48 -0.50 -0.32 -7.04
C VAL A 48 -1.71 -0.35 -7.98
N GLY A 49 -2.59 0.63 -7.86
CA GLY A 49 -3.83 0.78 -8.62
C GLY A 49 -4.72 1.83 -7.95
N VAL A 50 -5.81 2.25 -8.58
CA VAL A 50 -6.74 3.22 -7.98
C VAL A 50 -8.04 2.52 -7.63
N ARG A 51 -8.37 2.43 -6.35
CA ARG A 51 -9.60 1.74 -5.92
C ARG A 51 -10.86 2.52 -6.33
N GLY A 52 -10.86 3.83 -6.11
CA GLY A 52 -12.06 4.68 -6.08
C GLY A 52 -12.62 4.83 -4.67
N GLU A 53 -13.86 5.31 -4.56
CA GLU A 53 -14.58 5.52 -3.29
C GLU A 53 -15.16 4.25 -2.65
N GLY A 54 -15.02 3.10 -3.30
CA GLY A 54 -15.59 1.86 -2.79
C GLY A 54 -14.88 0.63 -3.33
N TRP A 55 -15.00 -0.46 -2.59
CA TRP A 55 -14.47 -1.76 -2.97
C TRP A 55 -15.46 -2.52 -3.88
N ASP A 56 -15.55 -2.08 -5.13
CA ASP A 56 -16.52 -2.59 -6.10
C ASP A 56 -15.83 -3.21 -7.32
N GLU A 57 -15.98 -4.53 -7.49
CA GLU A 57 -15.43 -5.30 -8.61
C GLU A 57 -16.07 -4.95 -9.96
N ARG A 58 -17.21 -4.27 -9.95
CA ARG A 58 -17.87 -3.74 -11.14
C ARG A 58 -17.20 -2.46 -11.66
N ASN A 59 -16.34 -1.82 -10.86
CA ASN A 59 -15.50 -0.69 -11.26
C ASN A 59 -14.01 -1.05 -11.20
N PRO A 60 -13.52 -1.85 -12.18
CA PRO A 60 -12.16 -2.37 -12.16
C PRO A 60 -11.10 -1.25 -12.23
N SER A 61 -9.85 -1.62 -11.97
CA SER A 61 -8.67 -0.76 -12.07
C SER A 61 -7.54 -1.47 -12.80
N LEU A 62 -6.61 -0.69 -13.33
CA LEU A 62 -5.28 -1.18 -13.64
C LEU A 62 -4.56 -1.61 -12.35
N THR A 63 -3.76 -2.67 -12.44
CA THR A 63 -2.93 -3.17 -11.33
C THR A 63 -1.47 -3.14 -11.78
N LEU A 64 -0.67 -2.33 -11.09
CA LEU A 64 0.77 -2.23 -11.28
C LEU A 64 1.48 -3.40 -10.57
N PRO A 65 2.72 -3.72 -10.97
CA PRO A 65 3.61 -4.51 -10.13
C PRO A 65 3.73 -3.92 -8.72
N SER A 66 4.08 -4.76 -7.74
CA SER A 66 4.33 -4.31 -6.36
C SER A 66 5.40 -3.22 -6.32
N ALA A 67 5.38 -2.35 -5.31
CA ALA A 67 6.38 -1.29 -5.20
C ALA A 67 7.81 -1.86 -5.12
N THR A 68 7.98 -3.00 -4.44
CA THR A 68 9.25 -3.73 -4.39
C THR A 68 9.72 -4.18 -5.79
N ALA A 69 8.79 -4.67 -6.62
CA ALA A 69 9.10 -5.04 -7.99
C ALA A 69 9.47 -3.79 -8.82
N LEU A 70 8.74 -2.68 -8.67
CA LEU A 70 9.07 -1.43 -9.34
C LEU A 70 10.45 -0.88 -8.94
N ALA A 71 10.82 -0.96 -7.66
CA ALA A 71 12.14 -0.57 -7.19
C ALA A 71 13.26 -1.42 -7.83
N ALA A 72 13.01 -2.72 -8.03
CA ALA A 72 13.96 -3.63 -8.67
C ALA A 72 14.25 -3.30 -10.14
N THR A 73 13.48 -2.39 -10.77
CA THR A 73 13.78 -1.88 -12.12
C THR A 73 14.96 -0.90 -12.14
N TRP A 74 15.21 -0.19 -11.03
CA TRP A 74 16.14 0.95 -10.97
C TRP A 74 15.87 2.03 -12.03
N ASP A 75 14.62 2.12 -12.51
CA ASP A 75 14.22 2.94 -13.66
C ASP A 75 13.20 4.01 -13.23
N GLU A 76 13.70 5.21 -12.89
CA GLU A 76 12.88 6.36 -12.52
C GLU A 76 11.93 6.79 -13.66
N ASP A 77 12.36 6.69 -14.92
CA ASP A 77 11.56 7.13 -16.06
C ASP A 77 10.36 6.20 -16.25
N LEU A 78 10.58 4.88 -16.16
CA LEU A 78 9.50 3.89 -16.20
C LEU A 78 8.50 4.11 -15.06
N VAL A 79 8.98 4.38 -13.84
CA VAL A 79 8.09 4.62 -12.70
C VAL A 79 7.36 5.96 -12.83
N GLY A 80 7.97 6.98 -13.42
CA GLY A 80 7.30 8.23 -13.78
C GLY A 80 6.15 8.02 -14.77
N LEU A 81 6.36 7.20 -15.81
CA LEU A 81 5.30 6.82 -16.76
C LEU A 81 4.16 6.05 -16.07
N LEU A 82 4.49 5.14 -15.16
CA LEU A 82 3.50 4.40 -14.37
C LEU A 82 2.75 5.31 -13.39
N GLY A 83 3.40 6.34 -12.84
CA GLY A 83 2.74 7.39 -12.05
C GLY A 83 1.71 8.17 -12.90
N GLY A 84 2.07 8.50 -14.14
CA GLY A 84 1.12 9.10 -15.10
C GLY A 84 -0.07 8.19 -15.41
N LEU A 85 0.17 6.87 -15.51
CA LEU A 85 -0.90 5.88 -15.69
C LEU A 85 -1.84 5.82 -14.49
N LEU A 86 -1.30 5.88 -13.27
CA LEU A 86 -2.11 5.98 -12.04
C LEU A 86 -2.94 7.26 -12.01
N ALA A 87 -2.40 8.40 -12.45
CA ALA A 87 -3.15 9.65 -12.53
C ALA A 87 -4.28 9.58 -13.56
N ALA A 88 -4.04 9.00 -14.73
CA ALA A 88 -5.10 8.80 -15.73
C ALA A 88 -6.24 7.93 -15.17
N GLU A 89 -5.90 6.85 -14.45
CA GLU A 89 -6.88 5.97 -13.81
C GLU A 89 -7.62 6.67 -12.66
N ALA A 90 -6.93 7.48 -11.86
CA ALA A 90 -7.53 8.29 -10.81
C ALA A 90 -8.55 9.28 -11.38
N ARG A 91 -8.20 9.96 -12.47
CA ARG A 91 -9.12 10.90 -13.13
C ARG A 91 -10.32 10.22 -13.77
N ARG A 92 -10.13 9.04 -14.37
CA ARG A 92 -11.25 8.20 -14.85
C ARG A 92 -12.23 7.88 -13.72
N LYS A 93 -11.73 7.74 -12.49
CA LYS A 93 -12.52 7.45 -11.29
C LYS A 93 -12.95 8.69 -10.48
N GLY A 94 -12.70 9.92 -10.96
CA GLY A 94 -13.02 11.16 -10.24
C GLY A 94 -12.18 11.40 -8.98
N VAL A 95 -11.06 10.70 -8.82
CA VAL A 95 -10.17 10.81 -7.65
C VAL A 95 -9.25 12.02 -7.81
N HIS A 96 -9.17 12.84 -6.77
CA HIS A 96 -8.36 14.06 -6.72
C HIS A 96 -7.04 13.85 -5.96
N VAL A 97 -7.07 13.00 -4.93
CA VAL A 97 -5.91 12.69 -4.08
C VAL A 97 -5.69 11.19 -4.06
N LEU A 98 -4.57 10.73 -4.62
CA LEU A 98 -4.17 9.34 -4.61
C LEU A 98 -3.25 9.08 -3.42
N LEU A 99 -3.63 8.13 -2.55
CA LEU A 99 -2.86 7.76 -1.36
C LEU A 99 -1.66 6.87 -1.76
N ALA A 100 -0.72 7.45 -2.48
CA ALA A 100 0.49 6.81 -2.99
C ALA A 100 1.57 7.87 -3.23
N PRO A 101 2.87 7.52 -3.13
CA PRO A 101 3.40 6.19 -2.87
C PRO A 101 3.64 5.87 -1.38
N THR A 102 3.92 4.59 -1.07
CA THR A 102 4.35 4.15 0.26
C THR A 102 5.89 4.10 0.35
N LEU A 103 6.47 4.90 1.25
CA LEU A 103 7.91 5.18 1.38
C LEU A 103 8.54 4.64 2.67
N ASN A 104 7.80 3.86 3.47
CA ASN A 104 8.37 3.15 4.61
C ASN A 104 9.44 2.14 4.16
N LEU A 105 10.37 1.79 5.05
CA LEU A 105 11.52 0.95 4.70
C LEU A 105 11.31 -0.51 5.10
N HIS A 106 11.96 -1.42 4.37
CA HIS A 106 11.98 -2.84 4.71
C HIS A 106 12.94 -3.14 5.87
N ARG A 107 12.57 -2.79 7.10
CA ARG A 107 13.41 -3.05 8.28
C ARG A 107 13.54 -4.54 8.62
N SER A 108 12.46 -5.31 8.45
CA SER A 108 12.39 -6.74 8.83
C SER A 108 11.64 -7.52 7.76
N PRO A 109 12.13 -8.67 7.28
CA PRO A 109 11.47 -9.43 6.20
C PRO A 109 10.04 -9.90 6.52
N LEU A 110 9.60 -9.76 7.78
CA LEU A 110 8.26 -10.12 8.26
C LEU A 110 7.23 -8.98 8.17
N GLY A 111 7.61 -7.80 7.68
CA GLY A 111 6.69 -6.65 7.62
C GLY A 111 5.51 -6.91 6.67
N GLY A 112 4.29 -6.86 7.22
CA GLY A 112 3.05 -7.25 6.52
C GLY A 112 2.71 -6.42 5.28
N ARG A 113 3.32 -5.23 5.12
CA ARG A 113 3.14 -4.32 3.98
C ARG A 113 4.39 -4.11 3.14
N HIS A 114 5.41 -4.97 3.28
CA HIS A 114 6.64 -4.83 2.50
C HIS A 114 6.40 -4.79 1.00
N PHE A 115 5.47 -5.58 0.47
CA PHE A 115 5.10 -5.55 -0.95
C PHE A 115 4.62 -4.15 -1.42
N GLU A 116 4.17 -3.31 -0.49
CA GLU A 116 3.68 -1.96 -0.74
C GLU A 116 4.82 -0.92 -0.70
N CYS A 117 5.97 -1.27 -0.13
CA CYS A 117 7.15 -0.43 0.00
C CYS A 117 8.21 -0.77 -1.06
N TYR A 118 9.06 0.20 -1.40
CA TYR A 118 10.06 0.05 -2.47
C TYR A 118 11.28 -0.78 -2.06
N SER A 119 12.01 -0.39 -1.02
CA SER A 119 13.28 -1.02 -0.66
C SER A 119 13.60 -0.90 0.84
N GLU A 120 14.63 -1.62 1.28
CA GLU A 120 15.36 -1.35 2.53
C GLU A 120 16.28 -0.12 2.40
N ASP A 121 16.71 0.22 1.18
CA ASP A 121 17.61 1.34 0.93
C ASP A 121 16.84 2.67 0.82
N PRO A 122 17.19 3.69 1.62
CA PRO A 122 16.49 4.97 1.63
C PRO A 122 16.69 5.77 0.34
N LEU A 123 17.85 5.66 -0.31
CA LEU A 123 18.14 6.39 -1.55
C LEU A 123 17.29 5.85 -2.71
N LEU A 124 17.24 4.53 -2.89
CA LEU A 124 16.42 3.88 -3.91
C LEU A 124 14.93 4.17 -3.66
N THR A 125 14.48 4.05 -2.41
CA THR A 125 13.10 4.36 -2.01
C THR A 125 12.75 5.81 -2.32
N GLY A 126 13.62 6.76 -1.95
CA GLY A 126 13.43 8.18 -2.22
C GLY A 126 13.38 8.51 -3.71
N ARG A 127 14.33 8.00 -4.51
CA ARG A 127 14.41 8.28 -5.95
C ARG A 127 13.22 7.73 -6.73
N ILE A 128 12.89 6.45 -6.51
CA ILE A 128 11.77 5.80 -7.19
C ILE A 128 10.42 6.38 -6.71
N GLY A 129 10.30 6.64 -5.41
CA GLY A 129 9.14 7.32 -4.84
C GLY A 129 8.92 8.71 -5.41
N ALA A 130 9.98 9.52 -5.50
CA ALA A 130 9.95 10.86 -6.10
C ALA A 130 9.54 10.82 -7.58
N ALA A 131 10.01 9.83 -8.35
CA ALA A 131 9.59 9.64 -9.73
C ALA A 131 8.08 9.33 -9.84
N CYS A 132 7.56 8.48 -8.96
CA CYS A 132 6.12 8.19 -8.86
C CYS A 132 5.30 9.44 -8.53
N VAL A 133 5.75 10.24 -7.55
CA VAL A 133 5.13 11.52 -7.16
C VAL A 133 5.04 12.46 -8.37
N ARG A 134 6.15 12.67 -9.09
CA ARG A 134 6.17 13.55 -10.29
C ARG A 134 5.20 13.04 -11.36
N GLY A 135 5.18 11.74 -11.61
CA GLY A 135 4.28 11.13 -12.59
C GLY A 135 2.80 11.32 -12.26
N ILE A 136 2.42 11.08 -10.99
CA ILE A 136 1.04 11.25 -10.54
C ILE A 136 0.60 12.72 -10.65
N GLN A 137 1.42 13.65 -10.15
CA GLN A 137 1.08 15.07 -10.11
C GLN A 137 1.10 15.74 -11.50
N ALA A 138 1.91 15.25 -12.43
CA ALA A 138 1.86 15.69 -13.83
C ALA A 138 0.50 15.40 -14.49
N GLY A 139 -0.23 14.40 -13.99
CA GLY A 139 -1.60 14.11 -14.41
C GLY A 139 -2.67 14.94 -13.71
N GLY A 140 -2.30 15.90 -12.84
CA GLY A 140 -3.24 16.75 -12.12
C GLY A 140 -3.91 16.10 -10.91
N VAL A 141 -3.32 15.03 -10.38
CA VAL A 141 -3.80 14.30 -9.20
C VAL A 141 -2.78 14.49 -8.08
N ALA A 142 -3.22 14.75 -6.85
CA ALA A 142 -2.31 14.87 -5.72
C ALA A 142 -1.74 13.50 -5.34
N ALA A 143 -0.40 13.40 -5.27
CA ALA A 143 0.27 12.29 -4.64
C ALA A 143 0.35 12.50 -3.12
N THR A 144 0.32 11.39 -2.37
CA THR A 144 0.43 11.38 -0.91
C THR A 144 1.54 10.44 -0.47
N ALA A 145 2.68 10.99 -0.07
CA ALA A 145 3.78 10.20 0.50
C ALA A 145 3.35 9.62 1.86
N LYS A 146 3.33 8.29 2.00
CA LYS A 146 2.87 7.59 3.21
C LYS A 146 3.84 6.51 3.69
N HIS A 147 3.89 6.13 4.95
CA HIS A 147 3.26 6.74 6.13
C HIS A 147 4.39 7.36 6.94
N TYR A 148 4.30 8.66 7.15
CA TYR A 148 5.28 9.48 7.84
C TYR A 148 5.10 9.30 9.36
N VAL A 149 5.99 8.63 10.10
CA VAL A 149 7.17 7.87 9.65
C VAL A 149 7.35 6.61 10.51
N ALA A 150 8.24 5.70 10.08
CA ALA A 150 8.61 4.47 10.80
C ALA A 150 7.45 3.48 11.03
N ASN A 151 6.50 3.45 10.11
CA ASN A 151 5.40 2.49 10.09
C ASN A 151 5.81 1.16 9.44
N ASP A 152 6.83 0.51 9.99
CA ASP A 152 7.49 -0.63 9.33
C ASP A 152 7.02 -1.99 9.90
N SER A 153 5.96 -1.98 10.72
CA SER A 153 5.34 -3.17 11.32
C SER A 153 3.83 -3.02 11.40
N GLU A 154 3.11 -4.05 10.93
CA GLU A 154 1.65 -4.13 11.08
C GLU A 154 1.21 -4.62 12.47
N THR A 155 2.10 -5.32 13.18
CA THR A 155 1.83 -5.79 14.55
C THR A 155 1.63 -4.60 15.46
N GLU A 156 0.43 -4.49 16.04
CA GLU A 156 0.05 -3.43 16.98
C GLU A 156 0.29 -2.00 16.46
N ARG A 157 0.24 -1.79 15.13
CA ARG A 157 0.58 -0.50 14.49
C ARG A 157 -0.11 0.74 15.05
N LEU A 158 -1.28 0.59 15.70
CA LEU A 158 -2.04 1.67 16.33
C LEU A 158 -1.45 2.14 17.68
N THR A 159 -0.64 1.30 18.31
CA THR A 159 -0.11 1.48 19.67
C THR A 159 1.40 1.29 19.76
N LEU A 160 2.03 0.73 18.73
CA LEU A 160 3.47 0.60 18.63
C LEU A 160 4.15 1.96 18.72
N ASP A 161 5.20 2.06 19.53
CA ASP A 161 6.10 3.22 19.62
C ASP A 161 7.50 2.82 19.15
N ALA A 162 7.95 3.40 18.04
CA ALA A 162 9.25 3.11 17.47
C ALA A 162 10.32 3.99 18.13
N HIS A 163 11.29 3.35 18.80
CA HIS A 163 12.42 4.05 19.40
C HIS A 163 13.58 4.07 18.42
N VAL A 164 13.88 5.25 17.88
CA VAL A 164 14.84 5.45 16.79
C VAL A 164 15.72 6.63 17.16
N ASP A 165 17.05 6.43 17.15
CA ASP A 165 17.99 7.53 17.37
C ASP A 165 17.95 8.53 16.20
N GLU A 166 18.36 9.77 16.46
CA GLU A 166 18.24 10.87 15.50
C GLU A 166 18.99 10.60 14.19
N GLN A 167 20.16 9.96 14.24
CA GLN A 167 20.93 9.67 13.03
C GLN A 167 20.17 8.67 12.14
N THR A 168 19.74 7.55 12.71
CA THR A 168 18.96 6.54 11.99
C THR A 168 17.64 7.12 11.47
N LEU A 169 16.96 7.95 12.27
CA LEU A 169 15.72 8.61 11.88
C LEU A 169 15.93 9.50 10.65
N ARG A 170 17.00 10.30 10.63
CA ARG A 170 17.32 11.23 9.54
C ARG A 170 17.82 10.51 8.29
N GLU A 171 18.83 9.66 8.42
CA GLU A 171 19.53 9.04 7.29
C GLU A 171 18.70 7.95 6.61
N LEU A 172 17.81 7.27 7.35
CA LEU A 172 17.00 6.18 6.81
C LEU A 172 15.53 6.56 6.66
N TYR A 173 14.83 6.80 7.77
CA TYR A 173 13.36 6.85 7.76
C TYR A 173 12.80 8.14 7.17
N LEU A 174 13.46 9.28 7.42
CA LEU A 174 13.04 10.59 6.94
C LEU A 174 13.53 10.88 5.50
N ALA A 175 14.69 10.33 5.11
CA ALA A 175 15.31 10.63 3.81
C ALA A 175 14.39 10.37 2.58
N PRO A 176 13.60 9.27 2.49
CA PRO A 176 12.66 9.10 1.40
C PRO A 176 11.56 10.18 1.34
N PHE A 177 11.13 10.69 2.50
CA PHE A 177 10.12 11.75 2.58
C PHE A 177 10.71 13.12 2.26
N GLU A 178 11.97 13.38 2.63
CA GLU A 178 12.70 14.57 2.19
C GLU A 178 12.76 14.61 0.66
N ALA A 179 13.15 13.50 0.02
CA ALA A 179 13.17 13.38 -1.44
C ALA A 179 11.78 13.57 -2.08
N ALA A 180 10.71 13.12 -1.42
CA ALA A 180 9.33 13.37 -1.88
C ALA A 180 8.94 14.85 -1.79
N VAL A 181 9.36 15.56 -0.72
CA VAL A 181 9.15 17.00 -0.57
C VAL A 181 9.96 17.79 -1.59
N GLU A 182 11.21 17.42 -1.85
CA GLU A 182 12.04 17.99 -2.92
C GLU A 182 11.44 17.77 -4.30
N ALA A 183 10.75 16.64 -4.51
CA ALA A 183 9.98 16.35 -5.73
C ALA A 183 8.65 17.13 -5.80
N GLY A 184 8.30 17.90 -4.77
CA GLY A 184 7.12 18.76 -4.72
C GLY A 184 5.83 18.01 -4.41
N VAL A 185 5.86 16.95 -3.58
CA VAL A 185 4.65 16.21 -3.17
C VAL A 185 3.60 17.13 -2.55
N TRP A 186 2.32 16.92 -2.87
CA TRP A 186 1.22 17.79 -2.43
C TRP A 186 0.58 17.35 -1.12
N ALA A 187 0.72 16.08 -0.75
CA ALA A 187 0.24 15.56 0.52
C ALA A 187 1.24 14.59 1.17
N VAL A 188 1.19 14.53 2.50
CA VAL A 188 1.91 13.53 3.31
C VAL A 188 0.90 12.89 4.26
N MET A 189 0.97 11.57 4.43
CA MET A 189 0.11 10.87 5.38
C MET A 189 0.86 10.59 6.68
N SER A 190 0.38 11.09 7.82
CA SER A 190 0.93 10.73 9.13
C SER A 190 0.62 9.26 9.46
N ALA A 191 1.59 8.53 9.96
CA ALA A 191 1.43 7.11 10.33
C ALA A 191 0.54 6.89 11.57
N TYR A 192 0.21 5.62 11.82
CA TYR A 192 -0.53 5.21 13.01
C TYR A 192 0.32 5.18 14.29
N ASN A 193 1.56 4.73 14.16
CA ASN A 193 2.45 4.44 15.28
C ASN A 193 2.93 5.72 15.99
N GLY A 194 3.57 5.52 17.13
CA GLY A 194 4.43 6.51 17.75
C GLY A 194 5.86 6.43 17.25
N VAL A 195 6.57 7.55 17.36
CA VAL A 195 8.03 7.62 17.26
C VAL A 195 8.53 8.39 18.47
N ASN A 196 9.46 7.78 19.21
CA ASN A 196 10.09 8.36 20.39
C ASN A 196 9.07 8.95 21.40
N GLY A 197 7.97 8.25 21.64
CA GLY A 197 6.98 8.57 22.68
C GLY A 197 5.81 9.45 22.23
N THR A 198 5.73 9.86 20.96
CA THR A 198 4.61 10.66 20.43
C THR A 198 3.96 9.99 19.23
N THR A 199 2.62 9.95 19.18
CA THR A 199 1.91 9.45 18.00
C THR A 199 2.17 10.35 16.80
N MET A 200 2.25 9.80 15.59
CA MET A 200 2.65 10.60 14.41
C MET A 200 1.66 11.72 14.05
N SER A 201 0.38 11.60 14.41
CA SER A 201 -0.61 12.67 14.25
C SER A 201 -0.45 13.83 15.26
N GLU A 202 0.38 13.65 16.28
CA GLU A 202 0.71 14.64 17.31
C GLU A 202 2.21 15.00 17.30
N SER A 203 2.98 14.43 16.38
CA SER A 203 4.44 14.46 16.43
C SER A 203 5.02 15.83 16.04
N PRO A 204 6.06 16.31 16.74
CA PRO A 204 6.79 17.51 16.35
C PRO A 204 7.45 17.35 14.96
N LEU A 205 7.69 16.12 14.49
CA LEU A 205 8.25 15.82 13.19
C LEU A 205 7.41 16.34 12.01
N LEU A 206 6.11 16.57 12.23
CA LEU A 206 5.23 17.20 11.24
C LEU A 206 5.53 18.70 11.08
N ALA A 207 5.91 19.37 12.16
CA ALA A 207 6.27 20.78 12.15
C ALA A 207 7.71 20.96 11.68
N ASP A 208 8.65 20.19 12.24
CA ASP A 208 10.07 20.20 11.89
C ASP A 208 10.62 18.75 11.93
N PRO A 209 11.18 18.21 10.83
CA PRO A 209 11.63 18.96 9.66
C PRO A 209 10.58 19.27 8.59
N LEU A 210 9.44 18.57 8.57
CA LEU A 210 8.57 18.51 7.40
C LEU A 210 8.15 19.90 6.89
N LYS A 211 7.41 20.67 7.69
CA LYS A 211 6.92 21.99 7.26
C LYS A 211 7.99 23.09 7.37
N ALA A 212 8.85 23.04 8.38
CA ALA A 212 9.81 24.08 8.68
C ALA A 212 11.11 23.93 7.85
N ALA A 213 11.94 22.93 8.13
CA ALA A 213 13.23 22.75 7.45
C ALA A 213 13.08 22.45 5.96
N TRP A 214 12.18 21.52 5.58
CA TRP A 214 11.98 21.11 4.18
C TRP A 214 10.99 21.99 3.42
N ARG A 215 10.38 22.98 4.08
CA ARG A 215 9.43 23.92 3.48
C ARG A 215 8.22 23.26 2.83
N PHE A 216 7.77 22.11 3.36
CA PHE A 216 6.58 21.44 2.86
C PHE A 216 5.34 22.33 3.02
N ASP A 217 4.73 22.64 1.87
CA ASP A 217 3.61 23.57 1.77
C ASP A 217 2.26 22.85 1.53
N GLY A 218 2.28 21.52 1.44
CA GLY A 218 1.10 20.68 1.21
C GLY A 218 0.30 20.39 2.47
N VAL A 219 -0.55 19.37 2.37
CA VAL A 219 -1.46 18.91 3.43
C VAL A 219 -0.90 17.67 4.13
N VAL A 220 -0.90 17.66 5.46
CA VAL A 220 -0.74 16.45 6.26
C VAL A 220 -2.11 15.83 6.52
N VAL A 221 -2.41 14.73 5.83
CA VAL A 221 -3.61 13.91 6.07
C VAL A 221 -3.29 12.80 7.05
N SER A 222 -4.25 12.39 7.88
CA SER A 222 -4.02 11.27 8.77
C SER A 222 -4.15 9.95 8.02
N ASP A 223 -3.48 8.91 8.49
CA ASP A 223 -3.99 7.56 8.22
C ASP A 223 -5.40 7.42 8.84
N TRP A 224 -6.19 6.45 8.37
CA TRP A 224 -7.61 6.30 8.68
C TRP A 224 -7.84 5.97 10.17
N GLY A 225 -8.30 6.97 10.94
CA GLY A 225 -8.45 6.89 12.40
C GLY A 225 -7.17 7.16 13.17
N GLY A 226 -6.14 7.73 12.53
CA GLY A 226 -4.86 8.06 13.14
C GLY A 226 -4.92 9.27 14.08
N VAL A 227 -5.85 10.20 13.86
CA VAL A 227 -6.13 11.32 14.78
C VAL A 227 -7.06 10.83 15.88
N ARG A 228 -6.60 10.92 17.14
CA ARG A 228 -7.29 10.35 18.30
C ARG A 228 -7.49 11.33 19.45
N SER A 229 -7.08 12.59 19.27
CA SER A 229 -7.25 13.67 20.25
C SER A 229 -7.66 14.97 19.55
N ALA A 230 -8.30 15.88 20.28
CA ALA A 230 -8.64 17.20 19.79
C ALA A 230 -7.43 18.14 19.90
N GLY A 231 -7.15 18.65 21.10
CA GLY A 231 -6.14 19.68 21.35
C GLY A 231 -4.72 19.30 20.88
N PRO A 232 -4.12 18.19 21.35
CA PRO A 232 -2.75 17.82 20.96
C PRO A 232 -2.56 17.67 19.45
N ALA A 233 -3.42 16.92 18.77
CA ALA A 233 -3.33 16.75 17.33
C ALA A 233 -3.61 18.05 16.55
N ALA A 234 -4.54 18.89 17.02
CA ALA A 234 -4.83 20.17 16.37
C ALA A 234 -3.68 21.19 16.55
N ARG A 235 -2.97 21.17 17.69
CA ARG A 235 -1.75 21.97 17.89
C ARG A 235 -0.57 21.45 17.08
N ALA A 236 -0.51 20.16 16.82
CA ALA A 236 0.47 19.59 15.91
C ALA A 236 0.21 20.04 14.47
N ALA A 237 1.19 19.82 13.61
CA ALA A 237 1.13 20.15 12.20
C ALA A 237 0.26 19.17 11.36
N GLN A 238 -0.65 18.43 11.99
CA GLN A 238 -1.66 17.59 11.34
C GLN A 238 -2.77 18.47 10.75
N ASP A 239 -3.09 18.33 9.46
CA ASP A 239 -4.02 19.25 8.80
C ASP A 239 -5.43 18.68 8.62
N LEU A 240 -5.53 17.42 8.18
CA LEU A 240 -6.81 16.77 7.85
C LEU A 240 -6.95 15.44 8.60
N ALA A 241 -8.05 15.27 9.31
CA ALA A 241 -8.43 14.01 9.96
C ALA A 241 -9.33 13.17 9.03
N MET A 242 -8.91 11.94 8.74
CA MET A 242 -9.66 10.94 7.98
C MET A 242 -9.85 9.66 8.79
N PRO A 243 -10.91 8.87 8.57
CA PRO A 243 -12.11 9.21 7.79
C PRO A 243 -13.01 10.21 8.54
N GLY A 244 -14.11 10.63 7.92
CA GLY A 244 -15.26 11.17 8.65
C GLY A 244 -16.56 10.43 8.34
N PRO A 245 -17.72 10.99 8.72
CA PRO A 245 -17.91 12.35 9.26
C PRO A 245 -17.56 12.50 10.74
N CYS A 246 -17.38 11.40 11.47
CA CYS A 246 -17.10 11.43 12.90
C CYS A 246 -15.59 11.37 13.16
N GLY A 247 -15.12 12.18 14.11
CA GLY A 247 -13.73 12.18 14.58
C GLY A 247 -13.60 12.87 15.93
N PRO A 248 -12.39 12.96 16.49
CA PRO A 248 -12.15 13.73 17.72
C PRO A 248 -12.23 15.25 17.50
N TRP A 249 -12.25 15.70 16.24
CA TRP A 249 -12.43 17.08 15.84
C TRP A 249 -13.91 17.36 15.55
N GLY A 250 -14.31 18.64 15.50
CA GLY A 250 -15.70 19.07 15.51
C GLY A 250 -15.95 19.98 16.71
N GLU A 251 -17.09 19.83 17.39
CA GLU A 251 -17.46 20.65 18.55
C GLU A 251 -16.37 20.69 19.64
N THR A 252 -15.70 19.56 19.90
CA THR A 252 -14.60 19.49 20.86
C THR A 252 -13.43 20.40 20.48
N LEU A 253 -13.09 20.48 19.20
CA LEU A 253 -12.01 21.35 18.72
C LEU A 253 -12.44 22.82 18.73
N VAL A 254 -13.68 23.12 18.34
CA VAL A 254 -14.26 24.47 18.44
C VAL A 254 -14.20 24.97 19.89
N ALA A 255 -14.59 24.13 20.85
CA ALA A 255 -14.52 24.45 22.28
C ALA A 255 -13.08 24.71 22.75
N ALA A 256 -12.11 23.87 22.32
CA ALA A 256 -10.71 24.04 22.67
C ALA A 256 -10.10 25.34 22.11
N VAL A 257 -10.51 25.75 20.89
CA VAL A 257 -10.09 27.04 20.31
C VAL A 257 -10.69 28.21 21.09
N ARG A 258 -12.00 28.16 21.38
CA ARG A 258 -12.68 29.19 22.19
C ARG A 258 -12.10 29.32 23.61
N ALA A 259 -11.61 28.22 24.19
CA ALA A 259 -10.92 28.19 25.47
C ALA A 259 -9.45 28.67 25.41
N GLY A 260 -8.92 28.95 24.21
CA GLY A 260 -7.53 29.38 24.01
C GLY A 260 -6.50 28.25 24.08
N GLU A 261 -6.92 26.99 24.15
CA GLU A 261 -6.02 25.82 24.19
C GLU A 261 -5.39 25.51 22.83
N VAL A 262 -6.06 25.93 21.75
CA VAL A 262 -5.59 25.83 20.36
C VAL A 262 -5.73 27.21 19.73
N PRO A 263 -4.65 27.84 19.24
CA PRO A 263 -4.76 29.13 18.56
C PRO A 263 -5.61 29.01 17.29
N GLU A 264 -6.56 29.93 17.06
CA GLU A 264 -7.37 29.93 15.83
C GLU A 264 -6.50 30.05 14.56
N ALA A 265 -5.38 30.78 14.64
CA ALA A 265 -4.41 30.87 13.55
C ALA A 265 -3.83 29.51 13.12
N ALA A 266 -3.82 28.51 14.02
CA ALA A 266 -3.42 27.14 13.67
C ALA A 266 -4.51 26.43 12.84
N ILE A 267 -5.79 26.74 13.07
CA ILE A 267 -6.91 26.28 12.25
C ILE A 267 -6.85 26.94 10.87
N ASP A 268 -6.61 28.25 10.83
CA ASP A 268 -6.48 28.99 9.58
C ASP A 268 -5.36 28.43 8.68
N ASP A 269 -4.21 28.06 9.24
CA ASP A 269 -3.12 27.42 8.46
C ASP A 269 -3.52 26.10 7.84
N LYS A 270 -4.26 25.26 8.58
CA LYS A 270 -4.75 23.97 8.08
C LYS A 270 -5.73 24.19 6.92
N VAL A 271 -6.65 25.16 7.06
CA VAL A 271 -7.60 25.50 5.99
C VAL A 271 -6.88 26.08 4.76
N ARG A 272 -5.90 26.98 4.93
CA ARG A 272 -5.09 27.48 3.79
C ARG A 272 -4.41 26.36 3.01
N ARG A 273 -3.84 25.37 3.71
CA ARG A 273 -3.22 24.20 3.07
C ARG A 273 -4.24 23.36 2.30
N LEU A 274 -5.43 23.17 2.86
CA LEU A 274 -6.52 22.48 2.18
C LEU A 274 -6.97 23.22 0.91
N LEU A 275 -7.11 24.55 0.97
CA LEU A 275 -7.46 25.38 -0.18
C LEU A 275 -6.37 25.36 -1.26
N ARG A 276 -5.08 25.34 -0.85
CA ARG A 276 -3.96 25.16 -1.77
C ARG A 276 -4.01 23.80 -2.47
N LEU A 277 -4.31 22.73 -1.74
CA LEU A 277 -4.49 21.41 -2.33
C LEU A 277 -5.67 21.40 -3.31
N ALA A 278 -6.82 21.95 -2.91
CA ALA A 278 -8.01 22.06 -3.75
C ALA A 278 -7.71 22.82 -5.04
N SER A 279 -6.97 23.92 -4.95
CA SER A 279 -6.48 24.63 -6.13
C SER A 279 -5.64 23.75 -7.06
N ARG A 280 -4.67 23.01 -6.53
CA ARG A 280 -3.75 22.17 -7.32
C ARG A 280 -4.48 21.07 -8.10
N VAL A 281 -5.56 20.54 -7.54
CA VAL A 281 -6.39 19.49 -8.16
C VAL A 281 -7.62 20.05 -8.89
N GLY A 282 -7.75 21.37 -8.99
CA GLY A 282 -8.86 22.03 -9.68
C GLY A 282 -10.20 21.99 -8.95
N ALA A 283 -10.25 21.66 -7.66
CA ALA A 283 -11.45 21.60 -6.83
C ALA A 283 -11.83 22.95 -6.17
N LEU A 284 -11.27 24.06 -6.64
CA LEU A 284 -11.58 25.41 -6.16
C LEU A 284 -11.96 26.30 -7.34
N ASP A 285 -13.15 26.91 -7.29
CA ASP A 285 -13.78 27.66 -8.40
C ASP A 285 -13.18 29.06 -8.60
N LEU A 286 -11.85 29.15 -8.73
CA LEU A 286 -11.13 30.43 -8.82
C LEU A 286 -10.16 30.53 -10.02
N ALA A 287 -9.94 29.43 -10.74
CA ALA A 287 -9.45 29.38 -12.12
C ALA A 287 -9.53 27.92 -12.57
N PRO A 288 -9.85 27.60 -13.84
CA PRO A 288 -9.74 26.23 -14.30
C PRO A 288 -8.28 25.80 -14.19
N ALA A 289 -8.00 24.82 -13.32
CA ALA A 289 -6.72 24.13 -13.39
C ALA A 289 -6.60 23.54 -14.81
N VAL A 290 -5.49 23.81 -15.50
CA VAL A 290 -5.20 23.17 -16.79
C VAL A 290 -4.80 21.74 -16.48
N LEU A 291 -5.82 20.90 -16.25
CA LEU A 291 -5.66 19.47 -16.10
C LEU A 291 -5.57 18.89 -17.52
N PRO A 292 -4.74 17.86 -17.76
CA PRO A 292 -4.79 17.10 -19.01
C PRO A 292 -6.24 16.64 -19.26
N GLU A 293 -6.70 16.29 -20.46
CA GLU A 293 -8.03 15.66 -20.60
C GLU A 293 -8.00 14.21 -20.07
N PRO A 294 -9.08 13.67 -19.46
CA PRO A 294 -9.11 12.27 -19.08
C PRO A 294 -9.03 11.42 -20.36
N THR A 295 -8.18 10.39 -20.37
CA THR A 295 -8.28 9.36 -21.42
C THR A 295 -9.62 8.65 -21.27
N GLY A 296 -10.49 8.79 -22.28
CA GLY A 296 -11.80 8.14 -22.28
C GLY A 296 -11.69 6.61 -22.17
N PRO A 297 -12.75 5.92 -21.74
CA PRO A 297 -12.79 4.46 -21.69
C PRO A 297 -12.76 3.93 -23.13
N GLY A 298 -11.65 3.31 -23.56
CA GLY A 298 -11.62 2.74 -24.92
C GLY A 298 -10.32 2.09 -25.37
N ASP A 299 -9.14 2.60 -24.98
CA ASP A 299 -7.87 2.01 -25.43
C ASP A 299 -6.97 1.61 -24.26
N HIS A 300 -7.16 0.38 -23.78
CA HIS A 300 -6.27 -0.24 -22.79
C HIS A 300 -4.99 -0.80 -23.41
N GLY A 301 -4.81 -0.75 -24.74
CA GLY A 301 -3.65 -1.32 -25.43
C GLY A 301 -2.31 -0.73 -24.96
N PRO A 302 -2.13 0.60 -25.01
CA PRO A 302 -0.93 1.26 -24.51
C PRO A 302 -0.67 1.02 -23.02
N ALA A 303 -1.71 1.10 -22.19
CA ALA A 303 -1.61 0.83 -20.75
C ALA A 303 -1.17 -0.62 -20.48
N ARG A 304 -1.77 -1.60 -21.17
CA ARG A 304 -1.41 -3.02 -21.06
C ARG A 304 0.03 -3.29 -21.52
N ALA A 305 0.47 -2.63 -22.60
CA ALA A 305 1.85 -2.74 -23.08
C ALA A 305 2.85 -2.17 -22.06
N LEU A 306 2.54 -1.01 -21.45
CA LEU A 306 3.36 -0.42 -20.39
C LEU A 306 3.43 -1.31 -19.15
N LEU A 307 2.30 -1.87 -18.70
CA LEU A 307 2.26 -2.82 -17.58
C LEU A 307 3.06 -4.09 -17.88
N ARG A 308 2.95 -4.64 -19.10
CA ARG A 308 3.77 -5.79 -19.52
C ARG A 308 5.26 -5.46 -19.51
N ARG A 309 5.66 -4.26 -19.98
CA ARG A 309 7.04 -3.77 -19.89
C ARG A 309 7.48 -3.68 -18.43
N ALA A 310 6.65 -3.13 -17.55
CA ALA A 310 6.96 -3.00 -16.13
C ALA A 310 7.16 -4.35 -15.44
N VAL A 311 6.29 -5.33 -15.70
CA VAL A 311 6.44 -6.71 -15.18
C VAL A 311 7.74 -7.35 -15.69
N ALA A 312 8.04 -7.21 -16.99
CA ALA A 312 9.27 -7.75 -17.56
C ALA A 312 10.53 -7.10 -16.95
N ALA A 313 10.54 -5.77 -16.84
CA ALA A 313 11.67 -5.01 -16.29
C ALA A 313 11.87 -5.23 -14.78
N SER A 314 10.81 -5.54 -14.04
CA SER A 314 10.88 -5.78 -12.59
C SER A 314 11.19 -7.24 -12.22
N THR A 315 11.25 -8.15 -13.19
CA THR A 315 11.59 -9.54 -12.93
C THR A 315 13.10 -9.70 -12.73
N VAL A 316 13.50 -10.17 -11.55
CA VAL A 316 14.91 -10.38 -11.19
C VAL A 316 15.31 -11.85 -11.40
N LEU A 317 16.28 -12.09 -12.29
CA LEU A 317 16.88 -13.41 -12.48
C LEU A 317 17.90 -13.69 -11.38
N LEU A 318 17.50 -14.46 -10.37
CA LEU A 318 18.36 -14.75 -9.20
C LEU A 318 19.41 -15.83 -9.47
N ARG A 319 19.08 -16.84 -10.27
CA ARG A 319 19.96 -17.97 -10.58
C ARG A 319 19.70 -18.47 -11.99
N ASN A 320 20.77 -18.70 -12.74
CA ASN A 320 20.73 -19.29 -14.08
C ASN A 320 21.97 -20.16 -14.29
N GLU A 321 21.83 -21.46 -14.06
CA GLU A 321 22.91 -22.44 -14.23
C GLU A 321 22.82 -23.12 -15.58
N ASP A 322 23.98 -23.54 -16.11
CA ASP A 322 24.09 -24.25 -17.38
C ASP A 322 23.42 -23.56 -18.57
N ALA A 323 23.31 -22.23 -18.51
CA ALA A 323 22.58 -21.41 -19.48
C ALA A 323 21.15 -21.93 -19.75
N LEU A 324 20.46 -22.39 -18.69
CA LEU A 324 19.09 -22.90 -18.79
C LEU A 324 18.13 -21.87 -19.41
N LEU A 325 18.25 -20.60 -19.01
CA LEU A 325 17.49 -19.50 -19.58
C LEU A 325 18.35 -18.62 -20.51
N PRO A 326 17.77 -18.08 -21.60
CA PRO A 326 16.38 -18.26 -22.04
C PRO A 326 16.11 -19.67 -22.61
N LEU A 327 14.90 -20.17 -22.45
CA LEU A 327 14.49 -21.44 -23.08
C LEU A 327 14.50 -21.27 -24.61
N ASP A 328 15.12 -22.21 -25.32
CA ASP A 328 15.12 -22.25 -26.79
C ASP A 328 13.83 -22.93 -27.31
N PRO A 329 12.88 -22.18 -27.89
CA PRO A 329 11.59 -22.75 -28.30
C PRO A 329 11.74 -23.86 -29.35
N SER A 330 12.80 -23.81 -30.19
CA SER A 330 13.03 -24.82 -31.23
C SER A 330 13.40 -26.19 -30.68
N ARG A 331 13.84 -26.25 -29.42
CA ARG A 331 14.23 -27.49 -28.72
C ARG A 331 13.16 -28.01 -27.78
N LEU A 332 12.09 -27.25 -27.56
CA LEU A 332 10.97 -27.64 -26.70
C LEU A 332 9.99 -28.51 -27.49
N ARG A 333 9.64 -29.67 -26.92
CA ARG A 333 8.54 -30.51 -27.42
C ARG A 333 7.36 -30.52 -26.48
N ARG A 334 7.65 -30.56 -25.18
CA ARG A 334 6.67 -30.59 -24.09
C ARG A 334 7.22 -29.83 -22.89
N VAL A 335 6.41 -28.97 -22.29
CA VAL A 335 6.75 -28.16 -21.11
C VAL A 335 5.74 -28.44 -20.01
N ALA A 336 6.21 -28.83 -18.83
CA ALA A 336 5.37 -28.98 -17.64
C ALA A 336 5.44 -27.72 -16.79
N VAL A 337 4.31 -27.04 -16.63
CA VAL A 337 4.17 -25.89 -15.74
C VAL A 337 3.55 -26.37 -14.43
N LEU A 338 4.27 -26.23 -13.33
CA LEU A 338 3.87 -26.76 -12.04
C LEU A 338 3.69 -25.65 -11.01
N GLY A 339 2.66 -25.79 -10.18
CA GLY A 339 2.48 -25.00 -8.96
C GLY A 339 1.22 -24.16 -8.92
N PRO A 340 0.76 -23.82 -7.71
CA PRO A 340 -0.57 -23.24 -7.48
C PRO A 340 -0.71 -21.85 -8.11
N ASN A 341 0.36 -21.06 -8.13
CA ASN A 341 0.38 -19.71 -8.70
C ASN A 341 0.53 -19.71 -10.23
N ALA A 342 0.69 -20.88 -10.88
CA ALA A 342 0.82 -20.95 -12.34
C ALA A 342 -0.49 -20.56 -13.04
N ALA A 343 -1.61 -21.13 -12.60
CA ALA A 343 -2.95 -20.81 -13.11
C ALA A 343 -3.66 -19.75 -12.24
N ALA A 344 -3.53 -19.83 -10.92
CA ALA A 344 -4.14 -18.89 -9.96
C ALA A 344 -3.12 -17.87 -9.47
N VAL A 345 -2.71 -16.96 -10.35
CA VAL A 345 -1.62 -16.01 -10.07
C VAL A 345 -1.93 -15.05 -8.93
N ARG A 346 -0.95 -14.84 -8.04
CA ARG A 346 -0.99 -13.78 -7.03
C ARG A 346 -0.48 -12.47 -7.64
N ILE A 347 -1.39 -11.63 -8.11
CA ILE A 347 -1.05 -10.37 -8.79
C ILE A 347 -0.77 -9.19 -7.84
N GLN A 348 -1.20 -9.27 -6.59
CA GLN A 348 -1.11 -8.16 -5.63
C GLN A 348 -1.01 -8.65 -4.19
N GLY A 349 -0.58 -7.75 -3.28
CA GLY A 349 -0.62 -7.98 -1.85
C GLY A 349 -2.04 -7.94 -1.26
N GLY A 350 -2.15 -7.82 0.05
CA GLY A 350 -3.44 -7.68 0.75
C GLY A 350 -3.73 -6.23 1.16
N GLY A 351 -4.86 -6.02 1.85
CA GLY A 351 -5.17 -4.73 2.48
C GLY A 351 -5.55 -3.62 1.49
N SER A 352 -5.39 -2.37 1.93
CA SER A 352 -5.78 -1.12 1.23
C SER A 352 -5.27 -0.99 -0.20
N ALA A 353 -4.12 -1.59 -0.50
CA ALA A 353 -3.51 -1.57 -1.83
C ALA A 353 -4.28 -2.36 -2.91
N GLY A 354 -5.23 -3.21 -2.51
CA GLY A 354 -5.91 -4.12 -3.42
C GLY A 354 -6.92 -3.43 -4.36
N VAL A 355 -6.93 -3.84 -5.62
CA VAL A 355 -7.93 -3.43 -6.62
C VAL A 355 -8.47 -4.64 -7.38
N TYR A 356 -9.59 -4.48 -8.08
CA TYR A 356 -10.10 -5.50 -9.00
C TYR A 356 -9.61 -5.24 -10.42
N PRO A 357 -8.79 -6.11 -11.01
CA PRO A 357 -8.37 -5.97 -12.40
C PRO A 357 -9.51 -6.30 -13.35
N LEU A 358 -9.53 -5.68 -14.53
CA LEU A 358 -10.45 -6.04 -15.62
C LEU A 358 -10.18 -7.47 -16.14
N SER A 359 -8.90 -7.83 -16.25
CA SER A 359 -8.46 -9.15 -16.67
C SER A 359 -7.05 -9.44 -16.14
N VAL A 360 -6.69 -10.71 -16.07
CA VAL A 360 -5.39 -11.19 -15.61
C VAL A 360 -4.85 -12.21 -16.58
N VAL A 361 -3.56 -12.12 -16.92
CA VAL A 361 -2.84 -13.17 -17.64
C VAL A 361 -2.03 -13.94 -16.62
N SER A 362 -2.35 -15.23 -16.43
CA SER A 362 -1.58 -16.09 -15.54
C SER A 362 -0.23 -16.49 -16.17
N PRO A 363 0.80 -16.86 -15.38
CA PRO A 363 2.02 -17.44 -15.93
C PRO A 363 1.76 -18.64 -16.86
N LEU A 364 0.80 -19.50 -16.51
CA LEU A 364 0.40 -20.63 -17.35
C LEU A 364 -0.15 -20.18 -18.70
N ASP A 365 -1.06 -19.22 -18.71
CA ASP A 365 -1.66 -18.72 -19.95
C ASP A 365 -0.64 -17.97 -20.80
N GLY A 366 0.25 -17.20 -20.18
CA GLY A 366 1.35 -16.54 -20.87
C GLY A 366 2.34 -17.52 -21.52
N ILE A 367 2.68 -18.62 -20.83
CA ILE A 367 3.55 -19.68 -21.38
C ILE A 367 2.83 -20.43 -22.51
N ARG A 368 1.55 -20.75 -22.35
CA ARG A 368 0.73 -21.39 -23.39
C ARG A 368 0.67 -20.55 -24.66
N ASP A 369 0.43 -19.25 -24.52
CA ASP A 369 0.39 -18.30 -25.64
C ASP A 369 1.75 -18.25 -26.35
N ALA A 370 2.84 -18.08 -25.59
CA ALA A 370 4.19 -18.01 -26.14
C ALA A 370 4.69 -19.30 -26.83
N LEU A 371 4.17 -20.46 -26.43
CA LEU A 371 4.55 -21.78 -26.98
C LEU A 371 3.48 -22.39 -27.89
N SER A 372 2.42 -21.64 -28.22
CA SER A 372 1.33 -22.11 -29.07
C SER A 372 1.86 -22.55 -30.44
N GLY A 373 1.56 -23.78 -30.84
CA GLY A 373 2.06 -24.40 -32.07
C GLY A 373 3.54 -24.80 -32.06
N ILE A 374 4.27 -24.55 -30.96
CA ILE A 374 5.69 -24.87 -30.81
C ILE A 374 5.88 -26.10 -29.91
N ALA A 375 5.28 -26.11 -28.72
CA ALA A 375 5.44 -27.19 -27.75
C ALA A 375 4.12 -27.45 -27.00
N GLU A 376 3.92 -28.70 -26.58
CA GLU A 376 2.79 -29.06 -25.73
C GLU A 376 3.00 -28.53 -24.29
N VAL A 377 2.05 -27.74 -23.78
CA VAL A 377 2.11 -27.23 -22.41
C VAL A 377 1.15 -28.00 -21.51
N VAL A 378 1.70 -28.79 -20.59
CA VAL A 378 0.92 -29.52 -19.57
C VAL A 378 1.02 -28.79 -18.22
N HIS A 379 -0.02 -28.91 -17.39
CA HIS A 379 -0.10 -28.22 -16.10
C HIS A 379 -0.51 -29.17 -14.98
N SER A 380 0.09 -28.99 -13.81
CA SER A 380 -0.41 -29.54 -12.56
C SER A 380 -0.34 -28.49 -11.46
N PRO A 381 -1.41 -28.28 -10.66
CA PRO A 381 -1.43 -27.26 -9.62
C PRO A 381 -0.43 -27.55 -8.49
N GLY A 382 0.01 -28.80 -8.33
CA GLY A 382 0.96 -29.17 -7.26
C GLY A 382 0.33 -29.04 -5.87
N ALA A 383 0.97 -28.28 -4.98
CA ALA A 383 0.57 -28.14 -3.58
C ALA A 383 -0.54 -27.10 -3.37
N HIS A 384 -1.42 -27.34 -2.40
CA HIS A 384 -2.37 -26.36 -1.89
C HIS A 384 -1.68 -25.43 -0.87
N LEU A 385 -1.85 -24.11 -1.01
CA LEU A 385 -1.13 -23.09 -0.21
C LEU A 385 -1.91 -22.56 1.00
N ASP A 386 -3.24 -22.68 1.01
CA ASP A 386 -4.03 -22.30 2.17
C ASP A 386 -5.26 -23.19 2.34
N ASP A 387 -5.76 -23.24 3.57
CA ASP A 387 -6.99 -23.94 3.95
C ASP A 387 -8.20 -23.01 3.89
N ARG A 388 -8.08 -21.82 3.27
CA ARG A 388 -9.19 -20.88 3.21
C ARG A 388 -10.22 -21.38 2.20
N PRO A 389 -11.52 -21.21 2.47
CA PRO A 389 -12.54 -21.51 1.50
C PRO A 389 -12.30 -20.74 0.20
N THR A 390 -12.54 -21.40 -0.93
CA THR A 390 -12.58 -20.70 -2.21
C THR A 390 -13.69 -19.65 -2.15
N PRO A 391 -13.39 -18.37 -2.41
CA PRO A 391 -14.41 -17.34 -2.42
C PRO A 391 -15.48 -17.63 -3.48
N LEU A 392 -16.71 -17.20 -3.21
CA LEU A 392 -17.76 -17.22 -4.22
C LEU A 392 -17.41 -16.24 -5.35
N GLY A 393 -17.68 -16.64 -6.58
CA GLY A 393 -17.37 -15.91 -7.81
C GLY A 393 -18.31 -16.31 -8.94
N THR A 394 -18.15 -15.68 -10.10
CA THR A 394 -18.96 -15.97 -11.30
C THR A 394 -18.75 -17.40 -11.83
N ASP A 395 -17.66 -18.06 -11.46
CA ASP A 395 -17.32 -19.43 -11.86
C ASP A 395 -18.00 -20.49 -11.00
N ASN A 396 -18.36 -20.18 -9.75
CA ASN A 396 -18.81 -21.16 -8.76
C ASN A 396 -20.07 -20.77 -7.97
N ALA A 397 -20.69 -19.62 -8.28
CA ALA A 397 -21.91 -19.14 -7.65
C ALA A 397 -22.89 -18.55 -8.66
N ARG A 398 -24.19 -18.59 -8.33
CA ARG A 398 -25.25 -17.94 -9.10
C ARG A 398 -26.17 -17.15 -8.17
N ASN A 399 -26.62 -15.99 -8.65
CA ASN A 399 -27.64 -15.20 -7.98
C ASN A 399 -28.94 -16.03 -7.88
N PRO A 400 -29.46 -16.29 -6.67
CA PRO A 400 -30.64 -17.13 -6.51
C PRO A 400 -31.93 -16.51 -7.08
N LEU A 401 -31.98 -15.20 -7.29
CA LEU A 401 -33.16 -14.51 -7.83
C LEU A 401 -33.12 -14.41 -9.36
N THR A 402 -31.95 -14.15 -9.95
CA THR A 402 -31.81 -13.94 -11.41
C THR A 402 -31.22 -15.13 -12.17
N GLY A 403 -30.56 -16.06 -11.48
CA GLY A 403 -29.80 -17.16 -12.08
C GLY A 403 -28.45 -16.76 -12.69
N GLU A 404 -28.14 -15.46 -12.71
CA GLU A 404 -26.91 -14.92 -13.29
C GLU A 404 -25.66 -15.36 -12.50
N PRO A 405 -24.51 -15.56 -13.16
CA PRO A 405 -23.25 -15.85 -12.47
C PRO A 405 -22.88 -14.78 -11.43
N GLY A 406 -22.57 -15.18 -10.21
CA GLY A 406 -22.23 -14.27 -9.11
C GLY A 406 -23.05 -14.52 -7.84
N VAL A 407 -23.17 -13.50 -6.99
CA VAL A 407 -23.84 -13.57 -5.69
C VAL A 407 -24.89 -12.47 -5.55
N LEU A 408 -25.89 -12.72 -4.71
CA LEU A 408 -26.83 -11.71 -4.23
C LEU A 408 -26.43 -11.28 -2.82
N ILE A 409 -26.26 -9.98 -2.62
CA ILE A 409 -26.03 -9.38 -1.31
C ILE A 409 -27.30 -8.68 -0.88
N ARG A 410 -27.81 -9.01 0.31
CA ARG A 410 -28.99 -8.37 0.90
C ARG A 410 -28.59 -7.69 2.21
N LEU A 411 -28.87 -6.40 2.32
CA LEU A 411 -28.74 -5.63 3.54
C LEU A 411 -30.11 -5.54 4.20
N LEU A 412 -30.17 -6.05 5.43
CA LEU A 412 -31.40 -6.07 6.23
C LEU A 412 -31.28 -5.08 7.39
N ASP A 413 -32.36 -4.41 7.74
CA ASP A 413 -32.43 -3.56 8.93
C ASP A 413 -32.49 -4.40 10.23
N ALA A 414 -32.61 -3.72 11.37
CA ALA A 414 -32.71 -4.38 12.67
C ALA A 414 -33.99 -5.22 12.84
N ALA A 415 -35.05 -4.95 12.07
CA ALA A 415 -36.29 -5.72 12.05
C ALA A 415 -36.25 -6.88 11.05
N GLY A 416 -35.16 -7.02 10.26
CA GLY A 416 -35.00 -8.04 9.23
C GLY A 416 -35.64 -7.66 7.89
N ALA A 417 -36.13 -6.43 7.73
CA ALA A 417 -36.65 -5.94 6.45
C ALA A 417 -35.49 -5.60 5.52
N GLU A 418 -35.63 -5.94 4.23
CA GLU A 418 -34.63 -5.62 3.23
C GLU A 418 -34.59 -4.12 2.95
N VAL A 419 -33.42 -3.52 3.17
CA VAL A 419 -33.16 -2.09 2.90
C VAL A 419 -32.50 -1.92 1.54
N HIS A 420 -31.71 -2.92 1.12
CA HIS A 420 -31.03 -2.91 -0.15
C HIS A 420 -30.68 -4.33 -0.58
N ALA A 421 -30.70 -4.58 -1.89
CA ALA A 421 -30.15 -5.78 -2.49
C ALA A 421 -29.35 -5.42 -3.73
N GLU A 422 -28.23 -6.12 -3.92
CA GLU A 422 -27.40 -5.95 -5.10
C GLU A 422 -26.83 -7.27 -5.60
N HIS A 423 -26.64 -7.34 -6.92
CA HIS A 423 -25.89 -8.41 -7.56
C HIS A 423 -24.39 -8.04 -7.59
N ARG A 424 -23.55 -9.00 -7.20
CA ARG A 424 -22.09 -8.87 -7.14
C ARG A 424 -21.42 -10.04 -7.86
N LEU A 425 -20.25 -9.79 -8.43
CA LEU A 425 -19.49 -10.81 -9.18
C LEU A 425 -18.61 -11.66 -8.25
N THR A 426 -18.42 -11.24 -6.99
CA THR A 426 -17.63 -11.97 -6.00
C THR A 426 -18.23 -11.89 -4.60
N GLY A 427 -18.03 -12.93 -3.79
CA GLY A 427 -18.33 -12.94 -2.37
C GLY A 427 -17.28 -12.23 -1.50
N ARG A 428 -16.19 -11.68 -2.09
CA ARG A 428 -15.20 -10.86 -1.38
C ARG A 428 -15.69 -9.44 -1.17
N ILE A 429 -16.76 -9.29 -0.40
CA ILE A 429 -17.35 -7.99 -0.09
C ILE A 429 -16.69 -7.41 1.16
N LEU A 430 -15.87 -6.38 0.97
CA LEU A 430 -15.25 -5.62 2.07
C LEU A 430 -16.13 -4.45 2.52
N GLU A 431 -16.77 -3.78 1.54
CA GLU A 431 -17.67 -2.67 1.77
C GLU A 431 -18.92 -2.88 0.87
N PRO A 432 -20.13 -3.01 1.45
CA PRO A 432 -21.36 -3.01 0.64
C PRO A 432 -21.60 -1.62 0.04
N ALA A 433 -22.49 -1.53 -0.96
CA ALA A 433 -22.88 -0.25 -1.55
C ALA A 433 -23.34 0.76 -0.48
N ARG A 434 -22.98 2.04 -0.68
CA ARG A 434 -23.51 3.14 0.13
C ARG A 434 -25.01 3.28 -0.18
N ILE A 435 -25.83 3.33 0.86
CA ILE A 435 -27.27 3.52 0.76
C ILE A 435 -27.59 4.97 1.13
N ASP A 436 -27.92 5.79 0.13
CA ASP A 436 -28.19 7.22 0.30
C ASP A 436 -29.48 7.52 1.09
N SER A 437 -30.35 6.51 1.31
CA SER A 437 -31.61 6.67 2.04
C SER A 437 -31.45 6.77 3.57
N ALA A 438 -30.22 6.73 4.09
CA ALA A 438 -29.93 7.10 5.47
C ALA A 438 -29.28 8.48 5.50
N ALA A 439 -30.10 9.53 5.50
CA ALA A 439 -29.63 10.81 6.03
C ALA A 439 -29.01 10.53 7.41
N PRO A 440 -27.80 11.05 7.73
CA PRO A 440 -27.30 10.98 9.08
C PRO A 440 -28.28 11.77 9.94
N SER A 441 -29.17 11.08 10.65
CA SER A 441 -29.86 11.69 11.78
C SER A 441 -28.76 12.16 12.74
N PRO A 442 -28.78 13.41 13.22
CA PRO A 442 -27.78 13.87 14.18
C PRO A 442 -27.96 13.04 15.44
N VAL A 443 -27.16 11.99 15.60
CA VAL A 443 -27.06 11.28 16.86
C VAL A 443 -26.27 12.21 17.78
N ALA A 444 -27.00 13.02 18.53
CA ALA A 444 -26.46 13.71 19.69
C ALA A 444 -25.90 12.65 20.66
N GLY A 445 -24.59 12.69 20.88
CA GLY A 445 -23.92 11.86 21.89
C GLY A 445 -23.01 10.77 21.32
N CYS A 446 -21.78 11.14 20.96
CA CYS A 446 -20.68 10.18 21.02
C CYS A 446 -20.38 9.89 22.51
N PRO A 447 -20.29 8.61 22.93
CA PRO A 447 -19.90 8.30 24.30
C PRO A 447 -18.43 8.71 24.52
N PRO A 448 -18.08 9.31 25.67
CA PRO A 448 -16.69 9.63 25.99
C PRO A 448 -15.86 8.35 26.14
N PRO A 449 -14.54 8.39 25.90
CA PRO A 449 -13.66 7.25 26.13
C PRO A 449 -13.67 6.90 27.62
N GLY A 450 -14.07 5.67 27.95
CA GLY A 450 -14.05 5.15 29.31
C GLY A 450 -12.61 5.01 29.87
N PRO A 451 -12.43 5.06 31.20
CA PRO A 451 -11.10 5.05 31.81
C PRO A 451 -10.43 3.68 31.65
N ALA A 452 -9.12 3.71 31.43
CA ALA A 452 -8.27 2.54 31.21
C ALA A 452 -8.25 1.60 32.44
N GLY A 453 -8.98 0.49 32.33
CA GLY A 453 -8.88 -0.65 33.24
C GLY A 453 -8.00 -1.75 32.63
N ARG A 454 -7.00 -2.22 33.38
CA ARG A 454 -6.11 -3.33 33.00
C ARG A 454 -6.89 -4.65 32.92
N SER A 455 -7.03 -5.20 31.73
CA SER A 455 -7.19 -6.65 31.52
C SER A 455 -6.71 -7.04 30.12
N SER A 456 -5.94 -8.12 30.05
CA SER A 456 -5.21 -8.61 28.87
C SER A 456 -6.14 -8.91 27.66
N PRO A 457 -5.76 -8.57 26.41
CA PRO A 457 -6.66 -8.71 25.28
C PRO A 457 -6.47 -10.05 24.52
N PRO A 458 -7.55 -10.68 24.03
CA PRO A 458 -7.46 -11.53 22.85
C PRO A 458 -7.41 -10.67 21.58
N SER A 459 -6.63 -11.13 20.60
CA SER A 459 -6.37 -10.52 19.29
C SER A 459 -7.64 -9.99 18.60
N ARG A 460 -7.80 -8.66 18.54
CA ARG A 460 -8.84 -8.02 17.73
C ARG A 460 -8.31 -7.74 16.32
N ARG A 461 -8.88 -8.46 15.34
CA ARG A 461 -8.86 -8.07 13.92
C ARG A 461 -9.49 -6.68 13.77
N MET A 462 -9.03 -5.95 12.75
CA MET A 462 -9.55 -4.67 12.24
C MET A 462 -11.01 -4.44 12.64
N GLY A 463 -11.22 -3.50 13.58
CA GLY A 463 -12.54 -3.19 14.11
C GLY A 463 -13.44 -2.67 13.00
N ARG A 464 -14.64 -3.25 12.90
CA ARG A 464 -15.76 -2.69 12.14
C ARG A 464 -15.94 -1.23 12.55
N LEU A 465 -15.88 -0.32 11.58
CA LEU A 465 -16.38 1.05 11.72
C LEU A 465 -17.90 1.00 11.98
N PRO A 466 -18.49 1.96 12.71
CA PRO A 466 -19.91 1.92 13.05
C PRO A 466 -20.76 2.18 11.80
N THR A 467 -21.15 1.11 11.11
CA THR A 467 -22.34 1.11 10.26
C THR A 467 -23.58 1.07 11.18
N PRO A 468 -24.73 1.68 10.80
CA PRO A 468 -26.00 1.39 11.47
C PRO A 468 -26.18 -0.14 11.51
N ARG A 469 -26.80 -0.67 12.57
CA ARG A 469 -26.97 -2.12 12.78
C ARG A 469 -27.77 -2.74 11.62
N ALA A 470 -27.06 -3.07 10.53
CA ALA A 470 -27.57 -3.77 9.38
C ALA A 470 -26.89 -5.14 9.34
N TRP A 471 -27.68 -6.19 9.27
CA TRP A 471 -27.18 -7.55 9.13
C TRP A 471 -26.95 -7.81 7.64
N THR A 472 -25.71 -8.13 7.27
CA THR A 472 -25.41 -8.60 5.92
C THR A 472 -25.70 -10.10 5.86
N SER A 473 -26.66 -10.50 5.02
CA SER A 473 -26.90 -11.90 4.72
C SER A 473 -26.44 -12.21 3.30
N VAL A 474 -25.63 -13.27 3.16
CA VAL A 474 -25.27 -13.85 1.86
C VAL A 474 -26.01 -15.16 1.76
N THR A 475 -27.01 -15.23 0.89
CA THR A 475 -27.80 -16.46 0.70
C THR A 475 -27.27 -17.21 -0.51
N VAL A 476 -26.84 -18.46 -0.30
CA VAL A 476 -26.53 -19.43 -1.36
C VAL A 476 -27.49 -20.61 -1.18
N PRO A 477 -28.35 -20.95 -2.15
CA PRO A 477 -29.13 -22.16 -2.06
C PRO A 477 -28.20 -23.38 -2.21
N GLY A 478 -28.30 -24.30 -1.26
CA GLY A 478 -27.52 -25.54 -1.26
C GLY A 478 -27.86 -26.42 -2.47
N CYS A 479 -26.83 -26.98 -3.09
CA CYS A 479 -26.98 -28.08 -4.05
C CYS A 479 -27.55 -29.32 -3.32
N GLY A 480 -28.88 -29.45 -3.31
CA GLY A 480 -29.57 -30.63 -2.82
C GLY A 480 -29.68 -31.70 -3.91
N SER A 481 -28.96 -32.82 -3.75
CA SER A 481 -29.25 -34.05 -4.47
C SER A 481 -30.46 -34.75 -3.84
N PRO A 482 -31.43 -35.29 -4.60
CA PRO A 482 -32.62 -35.92 -4.02
C PRO A 482 -32.31 -37.36 -3.59
N ARG A 483 -32.46 -37.67 -2.31
CA ARG A 483 -32.64 -39.06 -1.85
C ARG A 483 -34.05 -39.26 -1.34
N ARG A 484 -34.77 -40.19 -1.98
CA ARG A 484 -36.08 -40.70 -1.58
C ARG A 484 -36.01 -41.37 -0.19
N PRO A 485 -37.11 -41.33 0.59
CA PRO A 485 -37.16 -41.93 1.92
C PRO A 485 -37.45 -43.43 1.86
N ARG A 486 -36.85 -44.20 2.77
CA ARG A 486 -37.29 -45.56 3.10
C ARG A 486 -37.63 -45.61 4.59
N THR A 487 -38.82 -46.12 4.85
CA THR A 487 -39.54 -46.26 6.12
C THR A 487 -39.17 -47.54 6.88
N GLY A 488 -39.41 -47.54 8.20
CA GLY A 488 -39.60 -48.73 9.07
C GLY A 488 -38.41 -48.99 10.02
N SER A 489 -38.49 -48.69 11.32
CA SER A 489 -39.20 -49.39 12.42
C SER A 489 -38.54 -50.71 12.85
N GLY A 490 -38.15 -50.83 14.13
CA GLY A 490 -37.88 -52.12 14.76
C GLY A 490 -36.85 -52.06 15.90
N THR A 491 -37.29 -52.50 17.08
CA THR A 491 -36.61 -52.55 18.37
C THR A 491 -35.69 -53.78 18.55
N ASP A 492 -34.92 -53.72 19.64
CA ASP A 492 -34.39 -54.80 20.49
C ASP A 492 -32.99 -55.42 20.29
N SER A 493 -32.20 -55.17 21.36
CA SER A 493 -31.42 -56.11 22.19
C SER A 493 -30.17 -56.84 21.64
N ALA A 494 -29.05 -56.48 22.28
CA ALA A 494 -28.01 -57.33 22.87
C ALA A 494 -27.45 -58.54 22.08
N THR A 495 -26.15 -58.48 21.77
CA THR A 495 -25.16 -59.51 22.15
C THR A 495 -23.73 -59.00 21.94
N ARG A 496 -22.86 -59.25 22.92
CA ARG A 496 -21.40 -58.99 22.90
C ARG A 496 -20.69 -59.88 21.86
N PRO A 497 -19.46 -59.52 21.44
CA PRO A 497 -18.31 -60.24 21.99
C PRO A 497 -17.16 -59.33 22.45
N GLY A 498 -16.39 -59.84 23.41
CA GLY A 498 -15.26 -59.16 24.04
C GLY A 498 -13.92 -59.33 23.30
N PRO A 499 -12.77 -59.22 23.99
CA PRO A 499 -11.82 -58.14 23.73
C PRO A 499 -10.43 -58.65 23.31
N THR A 500 -9.56 -57.79 22.75
CA THR A 500 -8.11 -57.85 23.01
C THR A 500 -7.34 -56.61 22.55
N ARG A 501 -6.70 -55.98 23.54
CA ARG A 501 -5.34 -55.38 23.57
C ARG A 501 -4.96 -54.31 22.54
N ALA A 502 -4.98 -53.06 23.00
CA ALA A 502 -4.05 -52.01 22.58
C ALA A 502 -3.04 -51.74 23.71
N SER A 503 -1.75 -51.79 23.37
CA SER A 503 -0.62 -51.43 24.24
C SER A 503 -0.46 -49.90 24.32
N PRO A 504 -0.11 -49.32 25.50
CA PRO A 504 0.32 -47.94 25.58
C PRO A 504 1.86 -47.85 25.53
N CYS A 505 2.38 -46.90 24.75
CA CYS A 505 3.76 -46.42 24.91
C CYS A 505 3.76 -44.89 25.07
N PRO A 506 4.71 -44.35 25.87
CA PRO A 506 4.47 -43.16 26.67
C PRO A 506 5.06 -41.88 26.07
N LYS A 507 4.46 -40.75 26.48
CA LYS A 507 4.96 -39.39 26.22
C LYS A 507 6.14 -39.08 27.16
N THR A 508 7.27 -38.71 26.59
CA THR A 508 8.43 -38.11 27.28
C THR A 508 8.27 -36.59 27.39
N PRO A 509 8.53 -35.97 28.56
CA PRO A 509 8.66 -34.52 28.70
C PRO A 509 10.13 -34.04 28.56
N PRO A 510 10.38 -32.78 28.21
CA PRO A 510 11.74 -32.24 28.08
C PRO A 510 12.36 -31.91 29.46
N PRO A 511 13.70 -31.92 29.59
CA PRO A 511 14.39 -31.77 30.88
C PRO A 511 14.53 -30.32 31.33
N ALA A 512 14.47 -30.15 32.65
CA ALA A 512 14.73 -28.92 33.39
C ALA A 512 16.23 -28.58 33.45
N ALA A 513 16.58 -27.31 33.25
CA ALA A 513 17.91 -26.79 33.51
C ALA A 513 18.00 -26.21 34.94
N ARG A 514 19.04 -26.63 35.68
CA ARG A 514 19.45 -26.10 36.99
C ARG A 514 20.40 -24.90 36.84
N PRO A 515 20.55 -24.05 37.88
CA PRO A 515 21.17 -22.73 37.81
C PRO A 515 22.69 -22.78 38.07
N PRO A 516 23.44 -21.69 37.80
CA PRO A 516 24.69 -21.42 38.49
C PRO A 516 24.49 -20.45 39.66
N SER A 517 25.08 -20.84 40.79
CA SER A 517 25.37 -20.09 42.01
C SER A 517 26.23 -18.85 41.75
N GLY A 518 26.03 -17.80 42.56
CA GLY A 518 26.80 -16.55 42.53
C GLY A 518 28.03 -16.51 43.44
N TYR A 519 28.84 -15.48 43.21
CA TYR A 519 29.77 -14.75 44.10
C TYR A 519 30.01 -13.41 43.37
N GLY A 520 30.02 -12.20 43.95
CA GLY A 520 29.86 -11.75 45.32
C GLY A 520 29.62 -10.23 45.34
N CYS A 521 29.25 -9.75 46.52
CA CYS A 521 28.81 -8.41 46.90
C CYS A 521 29.78 -7.25 46.59
N ALA A 522 29.22 -6.06 46.34
CA ALA A 522 29.44 -4.88 47.19
C ALA A 522 28.51 -3.71 46.79
N THR A 523 27.51 -3.44 47.63
CA THR A 523 26.90 -2.10 47.81
C THR A 523 27.70 -1.30 48.85
N PRO A 524 27.54 0.03 48.90
CA PRO A 524 26.84 0.54 50.08
C PRO A 524 25.80 1.65 49.80
N ALA A 525 24.59 1.40 50.31
CA ALA A 525 23.83 2.21 51.28
C ALA A 525 23.82 3.76 51.23
N SER A 526 22.67 4.29 50.82
CA SER A 526 21.74 5.22 51.53
C SER A 526 22.14 6.65 52.00
N ALA A 527 21.53 7.64 51.31
CA ALA A 527 20.65 8.75 51.79
C ALA A 527 21.23 9.91 52.65
N PRO A 528 20.46 11.01 52.91
CA PRO A 528 19.76 11.96 52.02
C PRO A 528 20.09 13.46 52.37
N GLY A 529 19.72 14.46 51.53
CA GLY A 529 19.79 15.87 51.98
C GLY A 529 19.58 17.01 50.97
N ALA A 530 18.44 17.69 51.10
CA ALA A 530 18.16 19.13 51.02
C ALA A 530 18.74 20.07 49.92
N LYS A 531 17.80 20.71 49.21
CA LYS A 531 17.64 22.15 48.89
C LYS A 531 18.89 23.05 48.66
N SER A 532 18.88 23.66 47.48
CA SER A 532 18.90 25.11 47.21
C SER A 532 20.07 25.70 46.41
N SER A 533 19.66 26.65 45.56
CA SER A 533 20.34 27.89 45.17
C SER A 533 21.08 27.95 43.82
N ARG A 534 20.85 29.11 43.20
CA ARG A 534 21.26 29.62 41.89
C ARG A 534 22.77 29.66 41.74
N SER A 535 23.27 29.47 40.52
CA SER A 535 23.98 30.55 39.79
C SER A 535 24.43 30.09 38.40
N THR A 536 24.44 31.10 37.53
CA THR A 536 24.74 31.18 36.11
C THR A 536 26.20 30.93 35.74
N CYS A 537 26.46 30.31 34.58
CA CYS A 537 27.37 30.84 33.54
C CYS A 537 27.29 30.05 32.21
N PRO A 538 27.70 30.65 31.07
CA PRO A 538 27.10 30.44 29.76
C PRO A 538 27.90 29.49 28.85
N GLY A 539 27.23 28.80 27.93
CA GLY A 539 27.88 27.90 26.97
C GLY A 539 27.12 27.79 25.65
N ARG A 540 27.54 28.61 24.68
CA ARG A 540 27.59 28.38 23.23
C ARG A 540 26.48 27.49 22.61
N ARG A 541 25.56 28.13 21.88
CA ARG A 541 24.79 27.47 20.81
C ARG A 541 25.71 27.21 19.61
N PRO A 542 25.74 26.01 19.01
CA PRO A 542 26.32 25.84 17.69
C PRO A 542 25.36 26.42 16.65
N ALA A 543 25.89 27.27 15.78
CA ALA A 543 25.22 27.72 14.57
C ALA A 543 25.10 26.55 13.58
N TRP A 544 23.94 26.45 12.93
CA TRP A 544 23.65 25.48 11.87
C TRP A 544 24.36 25.88 10.57
N PRO A 545 24.97 24.94 9.82
CA PRO A 545 25.43 25.23 8.47
C PRO A 545 24.23 25.27 7.50
N ALA A 546 24.28 26.22 6.57
CA ALA A 546 23.35 26.39 5.45
C ALA A 546 23.24 25.12 4.58
N PRO A 547 22.11 24.90 3.86
CA PRO A 547 21.87 23.70 3.09
C PRO A 547 22.91 23.57 1.97
N ARG A 548 23.53 22.38 1.85
CA ARG A 548 24.43 22.05 0.75
C ARG A 548 23.60 21.91 -0.54
N ALA A 549 24.02 22.65 -1.56
CA ALA A 549 23.52 22.54 -2.91
C ALA A 549 23.81 21.15 -3.50
N GLY A 550 22.80 20.60 -4.19
CA GLY A 550 22.94 19.70 -5.35
C GLY A 550 23.79 18.46 -5.18
N TRP A 551 23.16 17.30 -5.02
CA TRP A 551 23.79 16.03 -5.33
C TRP A 551 24.12 15.99 -6.83
N PRO A 552 25.37 15.72 -7.23
CA PRO A 552 25.69 15.59 -8.65
C PRO A 552 24.97 14.36 -9.21
N ALA A 553 24.12 14.59 -10.21
CA ALA A 553 23.58 13.54 -11.06
C ALA A 553 24.77 12.83 -11.74
N THR A 554 25.18 11.70 -11.18
CA THR A 554 26.14 10.82 -11.83
C THR A 554 25.32 9.92 -12.74
N PRO A 555 25.45 10.01 -14.08
CA PRO A 555 24.80 9.06 -14.96
C PRO A 555 25.35 7.66 -14.67
N TRP A 556 24.47 6.70 -14.41
CA TRP A 556 24.85 5.30 -14.24
C TRP A 556 25.48 4.78 -15.54
N PRO A 557 26.58 4.01 -15.47
CA PRO A 557 27.17 3.43 -16.66
C PRO A 557 26.20 2.42 -17.27
N THR A 558 25.68 2.76 -18.45
CA THR A 558 25.02 1.80 -19.33
C THR A 558 26.08 0.81 -19.81
N ARG A 559 25.95 -0.45 -19.37
CA ARG A 559 26.80 -1.63 -19.64
C ARG A 559 27.90 -1.90 -18.61
N VAL A 560 27.65 -2.94 -17.81
CA VAL A 560 28.71 -3.71 -17.14
C VAL A 560 29.27 -4.73 -18.15
N PRO A 561 30.57 -4.70 -18.51
CA PRO A 561 31.17 -5.77 -19.28
C PRO A 561 31.37 -6.98 -18.38
N ALA A 562 30.93 -8.16 -18.82
CA ALA A 562 31.22 -9.43 -18.16
C ALA A 562 32.74 -9.64 -18.07
N ARG A 563 33.30 -9.51 -16.87
CA ARG A 563 34.65 -9.98 -16.56
C ARG A 563 34.54 -11.39 -16.00
N SER A 564 35.03 -12.36 -16.77
CA SER A 564 35.28 -13.72 -16.32
C SER A 564 36.41 -13.73 -15.28
N SER A 565 36.08 -13.90 -14.00
CA SER A 565 37.05 -14.25 -12.97
C SER A 565 37.06 -15.77 -12.79
N THR A 566 38.00 -16.46 -13.43
CA THR A 566 38.33 -17.85 -13.10
C THR A 566 39.18 -17.86 -11.83
N SER A 567 38.59 -18.22 -10.68
CA SER A 567 39.32 -18.60 -9.49
C SER A 567 39.78 -20.07 -9.62
N ARG A 568 41.11 -20.27 -9.67
CA ARG A 568 41.74 -21.58 -9.63
C ARG A 568 41.64 -22.18 -8.24
N TRP A 569 40.92 -23.29 -8.12
CA TRP A 569 41.15 -24.26 -7.06
C TRP A 569 42.20 -25.26 -7.53
N THR A 570 43.27 -25.38 -6.74
CA THR A 570 44.35 -26.34 -6.94
C THR A 570 43.93 -27.72 -6.44
N SER A 571 43.82 -28.69 -7.35
CA SER A 571 43.90 -30.12 -7.01
C SER A 571 45.11 -30.72 -7.73
N ARG A 572 46.05 -31.21 -6.94
CA ARG A 572 47.19 -32.02 -7.39
C ARG A 572 46.66 -33.41 -7.73
N HIS A 573 46.82 -33.85 -8.97
CA HIS A 573 47.18 -35.22 -9.34
C HIS A 573 47.62 -35.23 -10.81
N GLY A 574 48.86 -35.66 -11.09
CA GLY A 574 49.31 -36.03 -12.43
C GLY A 574 48.77 -37.42 -12.84
N PRO A 575 49.04 -37.93 -14.06
CA PRO A 575 50.30 -37.75 -14.79
C PRO A 575 50.23 -37.48 -16.32
N SER A 576 51.37 -37.00 -16.84
CA SER A 576 52.00 -37.21 -18.16
C SER A 576 51.15 -37.34 -19.45
N SER A 577 51.38 -36.46 -20.44
CA SER A 577 52.33 -36.68 -21.56
C SER A 577 52.12 -35.70 -22.74
N THR A 578 53.25 -35.17 -23.22
CA THR A 578 53.65 -34.79 -24.60
C THR A 578 52.78 -33.87 -25.48
N GLY A 579 53.41 -32.79 -25.99
CA GLY A 579 53.17 -32.27 -27.35
C GLY A 579 52.88 -30.76 -27.50
N ARG A 580 53.90 -29.97 -27.83
CA ARG A 580 53.83 -28.61 -28.44
C ARG A 580 54.04 -28.75 -29.97
N PRO A 581 53.94 -27.69 -30.81
CA PRO A 581 53.00 -26.56 -30.83
C PRO A 581 52.53 -26.18 -32.28
N SER A 582 51.72 -25.11 -32.38
CA SER A 582 51.91 -23.93 -33.27
C SER A 582 50.98 -23.67 -34.50
N ILE A 583 50.74 -22.35 -34.68
CA ILE A 583 50.49 -21.54 -35.90
C ILE A 583 49.02 -21.25 -36.34
N THR A 584 48.55 -20.05 -35.98
CA THR A 584 47.83 -19.08 -36.85
C THR A 584 48.88 -18.23 -37.61
N PRO A 585 48.60 -17.44 -38.69
CA PRO A 585 47.37 -16.66 -38.98
C PRO A 585 47.03 -16.45 -40.48
N GLY A 586 45.98 -15.70 -40.81
CA GLY A 586 45.78 -15.17 -42.17
C GLY A 586 44.45 -14.43 -42.39
N GLY A 587 44.53 -13.11 -42.57
CA GLY A 587 43.41 -12.17 -42.65
C GLY A 587 42.74 -12.00 -44.04
N PRO A 588 42.03 -10.87 -44.27
CA PRO A 588 40.76 -10.83 -45.01
C PRO A 588 40.84 -10.20 -46.42
N ARG A 589 39.78 -10.35 -47.23
CA ARG A 589 39.55 -9.56 -48.45
C ARG A 589 38.10 -9.10 -48.59
N ARG A 590 37.98 -7.83 -49.00
CA ARG A 590 36.77 -7.07 -49.35
C ARG A 590 36.21 -7.47 -50.72
N ALA A 591 34.93 -7.20 -50.95
CA ALA A 591 34.41 -6.76 -52.25
C ALA A 591 33.14 -5.87 -52.08
N PRO A 592 32.86 -4.92 -53.01
CA PRO A 592 31.80 -3.90 -52.90
C PRO A 592 30.65 -4.07 -53.93
N SER A 593 29.54 -3.34 -53.76
CA SER A 593 28.62 -2.73 -54.78
C SER A 593 27.18 -2.62 -54.21
N ARG A 594 26.64 -1.41 -54.03
CA ARG A 594 25.76 -0.60 -54.92
C ARG A 594 24.38 -1.23 -55.25
N CYS A 595 23.31 -0.64 -54.73
CA CYS A 595 22.18 -0.01 -55.45
C CYS A 595 20.87 0.03 -54.61
N SER A 596 20.37 1.24 -54.36
CA SER A 596 18.94 1.59 -54.12
C SER A 596 18.15 1.54 -55.47
N PRO A 597 16.81 1.71 -55.57
CA PRO A 597 15.88 2.39 -54.63
C PRO A 597 14.45 1.80 -54.45
N ASP A 598 13.73 2.42 -53.50
CA ASP A 598 12.29 2.73 -53.41
C ASP A 598 11.24 1.89 -54.18
N ALA A 599 10.27 1.34 -53.46
CA ALA A 599 8.87 1.84 -53.45
C ALA A 599 7.94 0.92 -52.63
N ARG A 600 6.87 1.54 -52.14
CA ARG A 600 5.89 1.11 -51.12
C ARG A 600 4.72 0.24 -51.70
N PRO A 601 3.75 -0.22 -50.86
CA PRO A 601 3.00 -1.51 -50.91
C PRO A 601 1.67 -1.38 -51.73
N PRO A 602 0.57 -2.20 -51.61
CA PRO A 602 0.24 -3.31 -50.68
C PRO A 602 -0.54 -4.51 -51.29
N THR A 603 -1.00 -5.40 -50.38
CA THR A 603 -2.21 -6.26 -50.40
C THR A 603 -2.03 -7.79 -50.43
N CYS A 604 -2.53 -8.38 -49.34
CA CYS A 604 -3.27 -9.64 -49.17
C CYS A 604 -3.08 -10.77 -50.20
N ARG A 605 -2.46 -11.87 -49.76
CA ARG A 605 -3.16 -13.12 -49.45
C ARG A 605 -2.39 -13.92 -48.41
#